data_AF-W1J3A5-F1
#
_entry.id   AF-W1J3A5-F1
#
_cell.length_a   1.000
_cell.length_b   1.000
_cell.length_c   1.000
_cell.angle_alpha   90.00
_cell.angle_beta   90.00
_cell.angle_gamma   90.00
#
_symmetry.space_group_name_H-M   'P 1'
#
loop_
_entity.id
_entity.type
_entity.pdbx_description
1 polymer ?
#
loop_
_entity_poly.entity_id
_entity_poly.type
_entity_poly.pdbx_seq_one_letter_code
_entity_poly.pdbx_strand_id
1 'polypeptide(L)'
;MLAKRRDGAFSAHYQTQEPLPDELLSKLIEARNFNSAMRMINQLEFSLFDFRLHEHYQSTPPTNVQQVLDRVRSELDVDIPPEANRFQNSFEHIFGSGYAAGYYSYKWAGVMSSDAFSLFEEKGILNSEVGAQFLHHILEPGGSQEPMALFTMLRSRKPKIDAFLRHNGIL
;
A
#
# COMPACT_ATOMS: atom_id res chain seq x y z
N MET A 1 -9.25 11.65 -15.44
CA MET A 1 -10.03 12.85 -15.04
C MET A 1 -9.59 13.27 -13.63
N LEU A 2 -8.31 13.58 -13.45
CA LEU A 2 -7.80 14.15 -12.21
C LEU A 2 -8.38 15.57 -12.09
N ALA A 3 -9.12 15.82 -11.03
CA ALA A 3 -9.85 17.05 -10.80
C ALA A 3 -8.89 18.24 -10.89
N LYS A 4 -9.14 19.14 -11.86
CA LYS A 4 -8.50 20.43 -12.02
C LYS A 4 -8.93 21.39 -10.89
N ARG A 5 -8.62 21.09 -9.64
CA ARG A 5 -8.49 22.13 -8.61
C ARG A 5 -7.01 22.36 -8.39
N ARG A 6 -6.53 23.40 -9.08
CA ARG A 6 -5.20 23.95 -8.93
C ARG A 6 -5.18 24.74 -7.63
N ASP A 7 -5.20 24.04 -6.51
CA ASP A 7 -4.89 24.66 -5.23
C ASP A 7 -3.37 24.82 -5.23
N GLY A 8 -2.89 25.82 -5.97
CA GLY A 8 -1.47 26.09 -6.23
C GLY A 8 -0.62 26.19 -4.95
N ALA A 9 -1.26 26.26 -3.78
CA ALA A 9 -0.61 26.25 -2.47
C ALA A 9 0.28 25.01 -2.21
N PHE A 10 -0.07 23.81 -2.68
CA PHE A 10 0.71 22.60 -2.34
C PHE A 10 1.88 22.31 -3.28
N SER A 11 1.88 22.86 -4.49
CA SER A 11 2.90 22.59 -5.52
C SER A 11 3.57 23.86 -6.05
N ALA A 12 3.41 24.99 -5.36
CA ALA A 12 4.11 26.22 -5.69
C ALA A 12 5.58 26.19 -5.27
N HIS A 13 6.41 26.93 -6.00
CA HIS A 13 7.81 27.13 -5.66
C HIS A 13 7.93 27.86 -4.30
N TYR A 14 8.77 27.34 -3.39
CA TYR A 14 8.82 27.84 -2.01
C TYR A 14 9.19 29.33 -1.88
N GLN A 15 9.98 29.87 -2.81
CA GLN A 15 10.32 31.31 -2.88
C GLN A 15 9.34 32.11 -3.74
N THR A 16 9.24 31.81 -5.04
CA THR A 16 8.48 32.62 -6.00
C THR A 16 6.97 32.46 -5.88
N GLN A 17 6.48 31.42 -5.18
CA GLN A 17 5.06 31.06 -5.08
C GLN A 17 4.42 30.72 -6.44
N GLU A 18 5.23 30.59 -7.50
CA GLU A 18 4.75 30.23 -8.82
C GLU A 18 4.30 28.76 -8.84
N PRO A 19 3.17 28.44 -9.48
CA PRO A 19 2.68 27.08 -9.53
C PRO A 19 3.58 26.20 -10.39
N LEU A 20 3.64 24.90 -10.07
CA LEU A 20 4.25 23.89 -10.92
C LEU A 20 3.71 23.99 -12.38
N PRO A 21 4.59 24.08 -13.39
CA PRO A 21 4.19 24.06 -14.79
C PRO A 21 3.37 22.82 -15.15
N ASP A 22 2.30 23.00 -15.93
CA ASP A 22 1.37 21.93 -16.30
C ASP A 22 2.05 20.78 -17.05
N GLU A 23 3.06 21.08 -17.85
CA GLU A 23 3.88 20.07 -18.55
C GLU A 23 4.62 19.17 -17.55
N LEU A 24 5.23 19.75 -16.52
CA LEU A 24 5.93 18.99 -15.49
C LEU A 24 4.97 18.19 -14.62
N LEU A 25 3.82 18.76 -14.28
CA LEU A 25 2.75 18.04 -13.58
C LEU A 25 2.29 16.82 -14.38
N SER A 26 2.11 16.98 -15.70
CA SER A 26 1.71 15.87 -16.58
C SER A 26 2.75 14.77 -16.59
N LYS A 27 4.05 15.11 -16.73
CA LYS A 27 5.15 14.15 -16.63
C LYS A 27 5.19 13.41 -15.29
N LEU A 28 4.91 14.10 -14.18
CA LEU A 28 4.85 13.47 -12.85
C LEU A 28 3.68 12.49 -12.73
N ILE A 29 2.50 12.84 -13.26
CA ILE A 29 1.33 11.96 -13.27
C ILE A 29 1.60 10.72 -14.14
N GLU A 30 2.20 10.89 -15.31
CA GLU A 30 2.59 9.80 -16.22
C GLU A 30 3.63 8.87 -15.59
N ALA A 31 4.60 9.43 -14.86
CA ALA A 31 5.64 8.68 -14.17
C ALA A 31 5.17 8.02 -12.86
N ARG A 32 3.92 8.20 -12.42
CA ARG A 32 3.40 7.71 -11.12
C ARG A 32 3.64 6.22 -10.90
N ASN A 33 3.56 5.43 -11.96
CA ASN A 33 3.69 3.97 -11.89
C ASN A 33 5.11 3.48 -12.21
N PHE A 34 6.09 4.37 -12.39
CA PHE A 34 7.49 4.00 -12.57
C PHE A 34 7.98 3.16 -11.37
N ASN A 35 8.57 1.99 -11.64
CA ASN A 35 9.01 0.99 -10.65
C ASN A 35 7.92 0.48 -9.68
N SER A 36 6.64 0.66 -9.99
CA SER A 36 5.52 0.14 -9.17
C SER A 36 5.61 -1.38 -8.93
N ALA A 37 5.96 -2.16 -9.96
CA ALA A 37 6.15 -3.60 -9.86
C ALA A 37 7.31 -3.98 -8.91
N MET A 38 8.47 -3.32 -9.02
CA MET A 38 9.60 -3.54 -8.10
C MET A 38 9.21 -3.21 -6.65
N ARG A 39 8.52 -2.08 -6.43
CA ARG A 39 8.00 -1.72 -5.10
C ARG A 39 6.96 -2.72 -4.59
N MET A 40 6.21 -3.36 -5.49
CA MET A 40 5.25 -4.40 -5.12
C MET A 40 5.96 -5.68 -4.70
N ILE A 41 6.97 -6.12 -5.45
CA ILE A 41 7.80 -7.29 -5.13
C ILE A 41 8.45 -7.12 -3.76
N ASN A 42 9.07 -5.97 -3.46
CA ASN A 42 9.69 -5.74 -2.15
C ASN A 42 8.68 -5.86 -0.99
N GLN A 43 7.47 -5.33 -1.16
CA GLN A 43 6.43 -5.49 -0.13
C GLN A 43 5.97 -6.95 0.02
N LEU A 44 5.97 -7.73 -1.07
CA LEU A 44 5.66 -9.16 -1.04
C LEU A 44 6.80 -9.97 -0.39
N GLU A 45 8.06 -9.64 -0.67
CA GLU A 45 9.25 -10.20 0.01
C GLU A 45 9.10 -10.04 1.52
N PHE A 46 8.85 -8.81 1.99
CA PHE A 46 8.69 -8.54 3.42
C PHE A 46 7.50 -9.29 4.03
N SER A 47 6.38 -9.38 3.33
CA SER A 47 5.18 -10.09 3.81
C SER A 47 5.40 -11.61 3.89
N LEU A 48 6.05 -12.20 2.88
CA LEU A 48 6.35 -13.62 2.86
C LEU A 48 7.44 -13.99 3.87
N PHE A 49 8.45 -13.14 4.02
CA PHE A 49 9.49 -13.30 5.04
C PHE A 49 8.86 -13.32 6.44
N ASP A 50 8.01 -12.33 6.74
CA ASP A 50 7.26 -12.26 7.99
C ASP A 50 6.43 -13.54 8.24
N PHE A 51 5.61 -13.95 7.27
CA PHE A 51 4.78 -15.15 7.41
C PHE A 51 5.61 -16.41 7.64
N ARG A 52 6.58 -16.68 6.77
CA ARG A 52 7.38 -17.91 6.85
C ARG A 52 8.19 -17.99 8.13
N LEU A 53 8.68 -16.84 8.60
CA LEU A 53 9.37 -16.78 9.87
C LEU A 53 8.42 -17.14 11.01
N HIS A 54 7.26 -16.49 11.12
CA HIS A 54 6.33 -16.72 12.24
C HIS A 54 5.59 -18.06 12.18
N GLU A 55 5.40 -18.64 11.00
CA GLU A 55 4.73 -19.94 10.82
C GLU A 55 5.66 -21.13 11.12
N HIS A 56 6.96 -21.00 10.81
CA HIS A 56 7.90 -22.12 10.84
C HIS A 56 9.07 -21.93 11.81
N TYR A 57 9.03 -20.91 12.67
CA TYR A 57 10.09 -20.71 13.66
C TYR A 57 10.18 -21.89 14.63
N GLN A 58 11.40 -22.36 14.83
CA GLN A 58 11.77 -23.33 15.85
C GLN A 58 12.81 -22.69 16.76
N SER A 59 12.69 -22.93 18.06
CA SER A 59 13.66 -22.45 19.05
C SER A 59 14.84 -23.39 19.24
N THR A 60 14.74 -24.68 18.84
CA THR A 60 15.81 -25.68 19.04
C THR A 60 15.80 -26.75 17.94
N PRO A 61 16.83 -26.81 17.07
CA PRO A 61 17.80 -25.74 16.85
C PRO A 61 17.08 -24.46 16.39
N PRO A 62 17.61 -23.27 16.71
CA PRO A 62 16.96 -22.03 16.31
C PRO A 62 16.91 -21.92 14.78
N THR A 63 15.75 -21.54 14.23
CA THR A 63 15.61 -21.26 12.80
C THR A 63 16.62 -20.21 12.36
N ASN A 64 17.35 -20.49 11.27
CA ASN A 64 18.25 -19.52 10.65
C ASN A 64 17.42 -18.46 9.90
N VAL A 65 17.25 -17.29 10.51
CA VAL A 65 16.46 -16.18 9.97
C VAL A 65 16.96 -15.71 8.61
N GLN A 66 18.28 -15.61 8.41
CA GLN A 66 18.86 -15.22 7.12
C GLN A 66 18.49 -16.24 6.03
N GLN A 67 18.54 -17.53 6.34
CA GLN A 67 18.19 -18.57 5.39
C GLN A 67 16.70 -18.52 5.00
N VAL A 68 15.80 -18.13 5.91
CA VAL A 68 14.38 -17.92 5.59
C VAL A 68 14.23 -16.76 4.59
N LEU A 69 14.91 -15.64 4.85
CA LEU A 69 14.91 -14.49 3.96
C LEU A 69 15.46 -14.86 2.57
N ASP A 70 16.62 -15.52 2.51
CA ASP A 70 17.27 -15.92 1.25
C ASP A 70 16.37 -16.81 0.39
N ARG A 71 15.60 -17.72 1.02
CA ARG A 71 14.63 -18.55 0.30
C ARG A 71 13.50 -17.71 -0.30
N VAL A 72 12.96 -16.75 0.45
CA VAL A 72 11.94 -15.84 -0.08
C VAL A 72 12.47 -15.05 -1.27
N ARG A 73 13.68 -14.48 -1.13
CA ARG A 73 14.32 -13.72 -2.21
C ARG A 73 14.56 -14.56 -3.46
N SER A 74 14.95 -15.83 -3.29
CA SER A 74 15.17 -16.73 -4.44
C SER A 74 13.90 -17.02 -5.26
N GLU A 75 12.71 -16.81 -4.69
CA GLU A 75 11.43 -17.00 -5.36
C GLU A 75 10.86 -15.73 -6.00
N LEU A 76 11.25 -14.55 -5.49
CA LEU A 76 10.62 -13.27 -5.83
C LEU A 76 11.57 -12.24 -6.45
N ASP A 77 12.82 -12.17 -5.98
CA ASP A 77 13.66 -11.01 -6.22
C ASP A 77 14.33 -11.06 -7.58
N VAL A 78 14.12 -9.97 -8.32
CA VAL A 78 14.80 -9.69 -9.59
C VAL A 78 16.14 -8.96 -9.34
N ASP A 79 16.35 -8.43 -8.12
CA ASP A 79 17.57 -7.74 -7.69
C ASP A 79 17.93 -8.17 -6.26
N ILE A 80 18.95 -9.03 -6.13
CA ILE A 80 19.37 -9.60 -4.84
C ILE A 80 20.33 -8.63 -4.15
N PRO A 81 20.03 -8.16 -2.92
CA PRO A 81 20.92 -7.26 -2.19
C PRO A 81 22.30 -7.89 -1.91
N PRO A 82 23.37 -7.09 -1.71
CA PRO A 82 24.69 -7.60 -1.37
C PRO A 82 24.68 -8.45 -0.09
N GLU A 83 25.60 -9.41 0.02
CA GLU A 83 25.69 -10.33 1.16
C GLU A 83 25.81 -9.61 2.52
N ALA A 84 26.35 -8.38 2.55
CA ALA A 84 26.46 -7.58 3.76
C ALA A 84 25.13 -6.97 4.23
N ASN A 85 24.04 -7.07 3.45
CA ASN A 85 22.72 -6.57 3.83
C ASN A 85 22.18 -7.32 5.06
N ARG A 86 21.72 -6.57 6.07
CA ARG A 86 21.16 -7.12 7.31
C ARG A 86 19.75 -6.58 7.57
N PHE A 87 18.95 -6.45 6.51
CA PHE A 87 17.59 -5.92 6.56
C PHE A 87 16.77 -6.48 7.73
N GLN A 88 16.78 -7.80 7.92
CA GLN A 88 16.03 -8.50 8.95
C GLN A 88 16.38 -8.05 10.37
N ASN A 89 17.62 -7.59 10.62
CA ASN A 89 18.03 -7.10 11.93
C ASN A 89 17.52 -5.69 12.23
N SER A 90 16.95 -5.02 11.23
CA SER A 90 16.37 -3.67 11.33
C SER A 90 14.88 -3.65 11.02
N PHE A 91 14.23 -4.82 10.91
CA PHE A 91 12.85 -4.90 10.49
C PHE A 91 11.88 -4.65 11.66
N GLU A 92 11.84 -3.39 12.11
CA GLU A 92 11.12 -2.94 13.30
C GLU A 92 9.63 -3.30 13.29
N HIS A 93 9.00 -3.33 12.11
CA HIS A 93 7.58 -3.63 11.98
C HIS A 93 7.22 -4.96 12.67
N ILE A 94 8.01 -6.01 12.44
CA ILE A 94 7.68 -7.35 12.94
C ILE A 94 8.40 -7.71 14.25
N PHE A 95 9.45 -6.97 14.63
CA PHE A 95 10.25 -7.28 15.84
C PHE A 95 10.11 -6.27 16.98
N GLY A 96 9.76 -5.01 16.68
CA GLY A 96 9.63 -3.95 17.68
C GLY A 96 8.23 -3.32 17.73
N SER A 97 7.33 -3.70 16.81
CA SER A 97 5.96 -3.17 16.74
C SER A 97 4.92 -4.28 16.56
N GLY A 98 3.65 -3.90 16.37
CA GLY A 98 2.52 -4.83 16.34
C GLY A 98 2.25 -5.54 15.00
N TYR A 99 3.22 -5.62 14.08
CA TYR A 99 3.01 -6.22 12.75
C TYR A 99 3.60 -7.63 12.59
N ALA A 100 4.03 -8.27 13.67
CA ALA A 100 4.45 -9.68 13.66
C ALA A 100 3.33 -10.57 13.07
N ALA A 101 3.66 -11.41 12.08
CA ALA A 101 2.70 -12.20 11.29
C ALA A 101 1.56 -11.35 10.67
N GLY A 102 1.86 -10.09 10.36
CA GLY A 102 0.89 -9.06 10.01
C GLY A 102 1.38 -8.07 8.96
N TYR A 103 2.61 -8.17 8.45
CA TYR A 103 3.13 -7.21 7.48
C TYR A 103 2.36 -7.22 6.15
N TYR A 104 1.76 -8.36 5.79
CA TYR A 104 0.86 -8.50 4.63
C TYR A 104 -0.34 -7.52 4.68
N SER A 105 -0.70 -7.04 5.87
CA SER A 105 -1.81 -6.10 6.09
C SER A 105 -1.70 -4.84 5.24
N TYR A 106 -0.51 -4.37 4.88
CA TYR A 106 -0.33 -3.23 3.97
C TYR A 106 -0.92 -3.50 2.58
N LYS A 107 -0.68 -4.69 2.01
CA LYS A 107 -1.23 -5.05 0.69
C LYS A 107 -2.70 -5.43 0.79
N TRP A 108 -3.09 -6.12 1.86
CA TRP A 108 -4.49 -6.43 2.14
C TRP A 108 -5.35 -5.16 2.24
N ALA A 109 -4.92 -4.20 3.07
CA ALA A 109 -5.55 -2.89 3.19
C ALA A 109 -5.46 -2.06 1.92
N GLY A 110 -4.36 -2.19 1.16
CA GLY A 110 -4.20 -1.55 -0.15
C GLY A 110 -5.29 -1.92 -1.16
N VAL A 111 -5.73 -3.18 -1.17
CA VAL A 111 -6.86 -3.62 -2.01
C VAL A 111 -8.14 -2.88 -1.62
N MET A 112 -8.43 -2.85 -0.32
CA MET A 112 -9.63 -2.18 0.20
C MET A 112 -9.58 -0.67 -0.05
N SER A 113 -8.45 -0.02 0.18
CA SER A 113 -8.32 1.43 0.00
C SER A 113 -8.41 1.84 -1.47
N SER A 114 -7.80 1.09 -2.39
CA SER A 114 -7.94 1.33 -3.83
C SER A 114 -9.37 1.14 -4.31
N ASP A 115 -10.09 0.12 -3.83
CA ASP A 115 -11.48 -0.11 -4.21
C ASP A 115 -12.43 0.91 -3.58
N ALA A 116 -12.20 1.33 -2.33
CA ALA A 116 -12.91 2.45 -1.72
C ALA A 116 -12.69 3.75 -2.52
N PHE A 117 -11.44 4.04 -2.93
CA PHE A 117 -11.13 5.20 -3.76
C PHE A 117 -11.77 5.11 -5.15
N SER A 118 -11.91 3.91 -5.72
CA SER A 118 -12.58 3.73 -7.02
C SER A 118 -14.03 4.22 -7.03
N LEU A 119 -14.72 4.23 -5.89
CA LEU A 119 -16.05 4.84 -5.79
C LEU A 119 -16.00 6.36 -6.02
N PHE A 120 -14.95 7.04 -5.55
CA PHE A 120 -14.71 8.45 -5.86
C PHE A 120 -14.34 8.64 -7.34
N GLU A 121 -13.58 7.72 -7.94
CA GLU A 121 -13.33 7.76 -9.39
C GLU A 121 -14.63 7.63 -10.21
N GLU A 122 -15.57 6.78 -9.76
CA GLU A 122 -16.87 6.54 -10.39
C GLU A 122 -17.86 7.71 -10.24
N LYS A 123 -17.88 8.37 -9.08
CA LYS A 123 -18.88 9.37 -8.69
C LYS A 123 -18.38 10.82 -8.69
N GLY A 124 -17.09 11.01 -8.90
CA GLY A 124 -16.39 12.29 -8.81
C GLY A 124 -15.43 12.35 -7.61
N ILE A 125 -14.16 12.70 -7.87
CA ILE A 125 -13.07 12.62 -6.89
C ILE A 125 -13.36 13.42 -5.61
N LEU A 126 -14.08 14.54 -5.74
CA LEU A 126 -14.44 15.44 -4.63
C LEU A 126 -15.94 15.40 -4.32
N ASN A 127 -16.59 14.26 -4.56
CA ASN A 127 -18.00 14.09 -4.28
C ASN A 127 -18.24 14.09 -2.75
N SER A 128 -18.95 15.11 -2.25
CA SER A 128 -19.21 15.29 -0.81
C SER A 128 -20.11 14.20 -0.23
N GLU A 129 -21.02 13.65 -1.01
CA GLU A 129 -21.92 12.58 -0.56
C GLU A 129 -21.15 11.27 -0.37
N VAL A 130 -20.27 10.92 -1.30
CA VAL A 130 -19.34 9.79 -1.12
C VAL A 130 -18.39 10.03 0.06
N GLY A 131 -17.92 11.26 0.24
CA GLY A 131 -17.13 11.66 1.41
C GLY A 131 -17.86 11.42 2.74
N ALA A 132 -19.14 11.81 2.83
CA ALA A 132 -19.96 11.57 4.02
C ALA A 132 -20.17 10.07 4.28
N GLN A 133 -20.45 9.28 3.22
CA GLN A 133 -20.56 7.82 3.35
C GLN A 133 -19.25 7.19 3.83
N PHE A 134 -18.10 7.63 3.31
CA PHE A 134 -16.79 7.15 3.74
C PHE A 134 -16.53 7.48 5.21
N LEU A 135 -16.87 8.69 5.66
CA LEU A 135 -16.78 9.09 7.07
C LEU A 135 -17.63 8.17 7.96
N HIS A 136 -18.93 8.05 7.66
CA HIS A 136 -19.88 7.31 8.50
C HIS A 136 -19.64 5.80 8.51
N HIS A 137 -19.19 5.22 7.39
CA HIS A 137 -19.04 3.77 7.28
C HIS A 137 -17.62 3.29 7.55
N ILE A 138 -16.58 4.09 7.33
CA ILE A 138 -15.18 3.63 7.47
C ILE A 138 -14.45 4.29 8.63
N LEU A 139 -14.61 5.61 8.83
CA LEU A 139 -13.79 6.36 9.78
C LEU A 139 -14.40 6.46 11.18
N GLU A 140 -15.70 6.75 11.28
CA GLU A 140 -16.40 6.92 12.56
C GLU A 140 -16.51 5.64 13.40
N PRO A 141 -16.77 4.44 12.83
CA PRO A 141 -17.06 3.27 13.65
C PRO A 141 -15.84 2.72 14.43
N GLY A 142 -14.61 3.02 14.00
CA GLY A 142 -13.40 2.40 14.54
C GLY A 142 -13.51 0.87 14.54
N GLY A 143 -13.22 0.24 15.69
CA GLY A 143 -13.34 -1.21 15.88
C GLY A 143 -14.70 -1.69 16.41
N SER A 144 -15.74 -0.86 16.39
CA SER A 144 -17.05 -1.22 16.99
C SER A 144 -17.90 -2.17 16.14
N GLN A 145 -17.54 -2.38 14.87
CA GLN A 145 -18.23 -3.28 13.94
C GLN A 145 -17.22 -4.04 13.06
N GLU A 146 -17.67 -5.16 12.48
CA GLU A 146 -16.85 -5.97 11.58
C GLU A 146 -16.40 -5.18 10.33
N PRO A 147 -15.09 -5.06 10.06
CA PRO A 147 -14.55 -4.23 8.96
C PRO A 147 -15.12 -4.58 7.58
N MET A 148 -15.39 -5.86 7.31
CA MET A 148 -15.97 -6.29 6.03
C MET A 148 -17.43 -5.83 5.86
N ALA A 149 -18.20 -5.77 6.96
CA ALA A 149 -19.56 -5.24 6.94
C ALA A 149 -19.54 -3.74 6.67
N LEU A 150 -18.65 -3.00 7.36
CA LEU A 150 -18.40 -1.58 7.14
C LEU A 150 -18.05 -1.26 5.67
N PHE A 151 -17.10 -2.01 5.10
CA PHE A 151 -16.73 -1.86 3.70
C PHE A 151 -17.91 -2.16 2.75
N THR A 152 -18.68 -3.19 3.04
CA THR A 152 -19.84 -3.57 2.22
C THR A 152 -20.95 -2.51 2.29
N MET A 153 -21.13 -1.80 3.41
CA MET A 153 -22.04 -0.66 3.48
C MET A 153 -21.61 0.47 2.53
N LEU A 154 -20.31 0.75 2.42
CA LEU A 154 -19.78 1.75 1.49
C LEU A 154 -19.89 1.31 0.02
N ARG A 155 -19.46 0.08 -0.32
CA ARG A 155 -19.36 -0.37 -1.72
C ARG A 155 -20.55 -1.17 -2.23
N SER A 156 -21.49 -1.56 -1.36
CA SER A 156 -22.60 -2.49 -1.64
C SER A 156 -22.14 -3.89 -2.11
N ARG A 157 -20.85 -4.21 -1.97
CA ARG A 157 -20.22 -5.47 -2.35
C ARG A 157 -18.90 -5.66 -1.59
N LYS A 158 -18.37 -6.89 -1.61
CA LYS A 158 -17.02 -7.19 -1.12
C LYS A 158 -15.93 -6.50 -1.96
N PRO A 159 -14.72 -6.30 -1.39
CA PRO A 159 -13.58 -5.72 -2.10
C PRO A 159 -13.23 -6.49 -3.38
N LYS A 160 -12.80 -5.75 -4.40
CA LYS A 160 -12.26 -6.27 -5.65
C LYS A 160 -10.84 -5.74 -5.88
N ILE A 161 -9.98 -6.56 -6.49
CA ILE A 161 -8.57 -6.24 -6.68
C ILE A 161 -8.31 -5.31 -7.88
N ASP A 162 -9.27 -5.18 -8.80
CA ASP A 162 -9.12 -4.49 -10.08
C ASP A 162 -8.59 -3.06 -9.92
N ALA A 163 -9.16 -2.28 -9.01
CA ALA A 163 -8.73 -0.91 -8.75
C ALA A 163 -7.28 -0.85 -8.27
N PHE A 164 -6.90 -1.77 -7.38
CA PHE A 164 -5.53 -1.87 -6.87
C PHE A 164 -4.52 -2.14 -7.97
N LEU A 165 -4.79 -3.12 -8.84
CA LEU A 165 -3.89 -3.45 -9.96
C LEU A 165 -3.80 -2.27 -10.95
N ARG A 166 -4.92 -1.64 -11.26
CA ARG A 166 -4.98 -0.47 -12.16
C ARG A 166 -4.23 0.73 -11.61
N HIS A 167 -4.38 1.03 -10.32
CA HIS A 167 -3.67 2.12 -9.63
C HIS A 167 -2.17 1.87 -9.58
N ASN A 168 -1.73 0.61 -9.55
CA ASN A 168 -0.32 0.23 -9.59
C ASN A 168 0.20 0.00 -11.03
N GLY A 169 -0.64 0.08 -12.07
CA GLY A 169 -0.20 -0.10 -13.46
C GLY A 169 0.19 -1.54 -13.83
N ILE A 170 -0.49 -2.53 -13.23
CA ILE A 170 -0.22 -3.97 -13.40
C ILE A 170 -1.50 -4.70 -13.90
N LEU A 171 -2.26 -4.06 -14.78
CA LEU A 171 -3.39 -4.63 -15.53
C LEU A 171 -3.12 -4.60 -17.03
#